data_AF-A0A935WVC9-F1
#
_entry.id   AF-A0A935WVC9-F1
#
_cell.length_a   1.000
_cell.length_b   1.000
_cell.length_c   1.000
_cell.angle_alpha   90.00
_cell.angle_beta   90.00
_cell.angle_gamma   90.00
#
_symmetry.space_group_name_H-M   'P 1'
#
loop_
_entity.id
_entity.type
_entity.pdbx_description
1 polymer ?
#
loop_
_entity_poly.entity_id
_entity_poly.type
_entity_poly.pdbx_seq_one_letter_code
_entity_poly.pdbx_strand_id
1 'polypeptide(L)'
;MRPSAGSAPARATPTRSGPVFGGNARHFEGKAVFSGPYRISPRDLEDRFAGCPSEQYFGVVVFGQDGATRIIRDNQFTLPNLPHIDPEARGKVGLHLLGTKDLGVPESYREIDDALYRAYGIEPPATEDFHSDPANYHKKRIYASIHFWHPEHWKSPDLAHLARVSLGTESRQTHEGAYLGRDETTNAPANYHSHGWNADGYPCHVLVHRLAGVDSETFNWNGYCVDKVLNRGVKFPPDYHKDVYRTHDLNTALMFFRDWVLEDRGHYLRSDPTWATYCAEHKNIVRIVQANVPQNLESYVEVFGPDDGPELWDAMTRPGGAFELSHGLPWRTEYETHFDPLWKLEGLHGYDPAHPEIPSEIRPWKDLSEYEAHNNAWNAGPEAYQRYLDEGGFAGSGEARGLPYASESSSDLMMDFVETYASFEQAGGVEAALAALAFEPEIVARMQIDAATFMSTALPIAAQLIAHEALVVKKEGVNGMPVPLAMWAKGVRAELVKAMGLQPSDPPDDPRNAVIEALLQGVGHVDADPGPGLSRRDAYVQLRRTIAPQLDAARDVRGGPGAIMRNAPPALALRAVQNPASHPTSPFVSIQYACTVIGDDELVAAS
;
A
#
# COMPACT_ATOMS: atom_id res chain seq x y z
N MET A 1 -19.33 -46.29 12.58
CA MET A 1 -19.77 -45.35 11.52
C MET A 1 -19.05 -44.04 11.79
N ARG A 2 -18.06 -43.67 10.95
CA ARG A 2 -17.39 -42.38 11.06
C ARG A 2 -18.35 -41.28 10.58
N PRO A 3 -18.46 -40.11 11.24
CA PRO A 3 -19.29 -39.02 10.73
C PRO A 3 -18.67 -38.48 9.44
N SER A 4 -19.50 -38.24 8.44
CA SER A 4 -19.12 -37.60 7.18
C SER A 4 -18.61 -36.20 7.45
N ALA A 5 -17.43 -35.88 6.91
CA ALA A 5 -16.90 -34.53 6.83
C ALA A 5 -17.94 -33.61 6.16
N GLY A 6 -18.51 -32.69 6.93
CA GLY A 6 -19.35 -31.64 6.40
C GLY A 6 -18.52 -30.74 5.51
N SER A 7 -19.01 -30.50 4.30
CA SER A 7 -18.50 -29.46 3.40
C SER A 7 -18.37 -28.14 4.17
N ALA A 8 -17.16 -27.59 4.23
CA ALA A 8 -16.92 -26.27 4.78
C ALA A 8 -17.89 -25.27 4.09
N PRO A 9 -18.60 -24.42 4.85
CA PRO A 9 -19.48 -23.42 4.25
C PRO A 9 -18.62 -22.49 3.39
N ALA A 10 -19.10 -22.18 2.19
CA ALA A 10 -18.51 -21.15 1.35
C ALA A 10 -18.40 -19.85 2.17
N ARG A 11 -17.16 -19.50 2.55
CA ARG A 11 -16.85 -18.29 3.29
C ARG A 11 -17.33 -17.10 2.46
N ALA A 12 -18.23 -16.30 3.03
CA ALA A 12 -18.67 -15.07 2.42
C ALA A 12 -17.49 -14.09 2.41
N THR A 13 -16.81 -13.99 1.28
CA THR A 13 -15.94 -12.85 1.00
C THR A 13 -16.78 -11.60 1.20
N PRO A 14 -16.35 -10.59 1.98
CA PRO A 14 -17.06 -9.33 2.08
C PRO A 14 -17.30 -8.84 0.65
N THR A 15 -18.57 -8.74 0.26
CA THR A 15 -18.89 -8.18 -1.05
C THR A 15 -18.44 -6.73 -1.00
N ARG A 16 -17.32 -6.42 -1.66
CA ARG A 16 -16.84 -5.05 -1.85
C ARG A 16 -18.01 -4.27 -2.45
N SER A 17 -18.70 -3.50 -1.63
CA SER A 17 -19.79 -2.63 -2.07
C SER A 17 -19.23 -1.75 -3.18
N GLY A 18 -19.93 -1.71 -4.32
CA GLY A 18 -19.43 -1.11 -5.55
C GLY A 18 -18.81 0.28 -5.32
N PRO A 19 -17.65 0.57 -5.94
CA PRO A 19 -16.88 1.78 -5.67
C PRO A 19 -17.64 3.07 -6.00
N VAL A 20 -17.69 3.98 -5.03
CA VAL A 20 -18.07 5.39 -5.23
C VAL A 20 -16.83 6.12 -5.75
N PHE A 21 -16.64 6.18 -7.08
CA PHE A 21 -15.48 6.80 -7.72
C PHE A 21 -15.43 8.35 -7.66
N GLY A 22 -16.34 8.99 -6.92
CA GLY A 22 -16.37 10.43 -6.73
C GLY A 22 -15.38 10.90 -5.67
N GLY A 23 -14.07 10.79 -5.92
CA GLY A 23 -13.07 11.25 -4.94
C GLY A 23 -11.61 10.92 -5.21
N ASN A 24 -11.25 10.25 -6.32
CA ASN A 24 -9.85 9.96 -6.61
C ASN A 24 -9.10 11.24 -7.00
N ALA A 25 -8.22 11.71 -6.11
CA ALA A 25 -7.43 12.91 -6.31
C ALA A 25 -6.56 12.86 -7.58
N ARG A 26 -6.16 11.66 -8.04
CA ARG A 26 -5.25 11.45 -9.19
C ARG A 26 -5.78 11.99 -10.51
N HIS A 27 -7.10 11.94 -10.69
CA HIS A 27 -7.78 12.39 -11.91
C HIS A 27 -8.57 13.68 -11.71
N PHE A 28 -8.39 14.35 -10.58
CA PHE A 28 -8.94 15.68 -10.39
C PHE A 28 -8.38 16.60 -11.48
N GLU A 29 -9.22 17.37 -12.19
CA GLU A 29 -8.79 18.29 -13.25
C GLU A 29 -8.81 19.77 -12.80
N GLY A 30 -9.37 20.05 -11.62
CA GLY A 30 -9.48 21.41 -11.09
C GLY A 30 -8.17 21.97 -10.52
N LYS A 31 -8.23 23.21 -10.02
CA LYS A 31 -7.09 23.85 -9.36
C LYS A 31 -6.86 23.22 -7.98
N ALA A 32 -5.65 22.74 -7.72
CA ALA A 32 -5.26 22.20 -6.43
C ALA A 32 -5.22 23.30 -5.35
N VAL A 33 -5.47 22.93 -4.10
CA VAL A 33 -5.41 23.83 -2.95
C VAL A 33 -4.22 23.49 -2.06
N PHE A 34 -3.38 24.49 -1.82
CA PHE A 34 -2.25 24.39 -0.91
C PHE A 34 -2.57 25.22 0.32
N SER A 35 -2.75 24.52 1.44
CA SER A 35 -3.04 25.10 2.75
C SER A 35 -1.83 25.00 3.66
N GLY A 36 -1.87 25.69 4.81
CA GLY A 36 -0.77 25.74 5.76
C GLY A 36 -0.04 27.09 5.75
N PRO A 37 0.90 27.28 6.68
CA PRO A 37 1.62 28.55 6.83
C PRO A 37 2.67 28.80 5.73
N TYR A 38 2.93 27.82 4.86
CA TYR A 38 4.00 27.89 3.87
C TYR A 38 3.56 27.63 2.43
N ARG A 39 4.39 28.06 1.49
CA ARG A 39 4.41 27.72 0.06
C ARG A 39 5.83 27.35 -0.33
N ILE A 40 6.02 26.58 -1.40
CA ILE A 40 7.39 26.37 -1.93
C ILE A 40 7.95 27.71 -2.41
N SER A 41 9.23 27.94 -2.13
CA SER A 41 10.00 29.05 -2.67
C SER A 41 10.01 29.01 -4.21
N PRO A 42 9.91 30.17 -4.90
CA PRO A 42 10.07 30.22 -6.35
C PRO A 42 11.42 29.66 -6.84
N ARG A 43 12.49 29.82 -6.06
CA ARG A 43 13.82 29.29 -6.38
C ARG A 43 13.78 27.77 -6.46
N ASP A 44 13.23 27.12 -5.45
CA ASP A 44 13.22 25.66 -5.37
C ASP A 44 12.21 25.05 -6.36
N LEU A 45 11.14 25.79 -6.72
CA LEU A 45 10.31 25.45 -7.87
C LEU A 45 11.07 25.44 -9.20
N GLU A 46 11.97 26.39 -9.41
CA GLU A 46 12.76 26.52 -10.65
C GLU A 46 13.95 25.56 -10.70
N ASP A 47 14.51 25.18 -9.55
CA ASP A 47 15.72 24.37 -9.42
C ASP A 47 15.39 22.92 -9.03
N ARG A 48 15.19 22.66 -7.73
CA ARG A 48 14.96 21.32 -7.16
C ARG A 48 13.73 20.62 -7.74
N PHE A 49 12.68 21.38 -8.02
CA PHE A 49 11.40 20.90 -8.54
C PHE A 49 11.15 21.29 -10.00
N ALA A 50 12.23 21.59 -10.73
CA ALA A 50 12.16 22.04 -12.11
C ALA A 50 11.26 21.12 -12.97
N GLY A 51 10.23 21.71 -13.60
CA GLY A 51 9.26 21.00 -14.44
C GLY A 51 7.91 20.76 -13.80
N CYS A 52 7.75 21.07 -12.50
CA CYS A 52 6.43 21.17 -11.88
C CYS A 52 5.83 22.54 -12.19
N PRO A 53 4.62 22.65 -12.77
CA PRO A 53 3.98 23.95 -12.95
C PRO A 53 3.75 24.63 -11.59
N SER A 54 4.19 25.88 -11.45
CA SER A 54 4.17 26.63 -10.19
C SER A 54 2.77 26.75 -9.57
N GLU A 55 1.73 26.80 -10.40
CA GLU A 55 0.33 26.86 -9.97
C GLU A 55 -0.27 25.50 -9.55
N GLN A 56 0.46 24.40 -9.74
CA GLN A 56 -0.03 23.03 -9.52
C GLN A 56 0.71 22.26 -8.42
N TYR A 57 1.80 22.82 -7.86
CA TYR A 57 2.72 22.28 -6.83
C TYR A 57 2.60 20.76 -6.51
N PHE A 58 3.69 20.02 -6.69
CA PHE A 58 3.87 18.60 -6.37
C PHE A 58 2.94 17.62 -7.11
N GLY A 59 3.52 16.46 -7.44
CA GLY A 59 2.74 15.30 -7.89
C GLY A 59 2.01 15.56 -9.20
N VAL A 60 2.65 16.22 -10.16
CA VAL A 60 2.16 16.34 -11.54
C VAL A 60 3.13 15.62 -12.46
N VAL A 61 2.67 14.59 -13.14
CA VAL A 61 3.42 14.03 -14.26
C VAL A 61 2.97 14.66 -15.55
N VAL A 62 3.94 15.18 -16.30
CA VAL A 62 3.78 15.58 -17.70
C VAL A 62 4.59 14.63 -18.56
N PHE A 63 3.91 13.82 -19.37
CA PHE A 63 4.54 13.09 -20.48
C PHE A 63 3.63 13.15 -21.71
N GLY A 64 4.25 13.02 -22.89
CA GLY A 64 3.55 13.05 -24.17
C GLY A 64 3.82 11.80 -24.98
N GLN A 65 2.86 10.88 -25.01
CA GLN A 65 2.92 9.71 -25.90
C GLN A 65 2.46 10.00 -27.33
N ASP A 66 1.64 11.04 -27.50
CA ASP A 66 1.04 11.51 -28.77
C ASP A 66 1.31 13.02 -29.01
N GLY A 67 2.14 13.64 -28.17
CA GLY A 67 2.35 15.08 -28.11
C GLY A 67 1.39 15.82 -27.17
N ALA A 68 0.41 15.14 -26.56
CA ALA A 68 -0.45 15.72 -25.53
C ALA A 68 0.25 15.71 -24.17
N THR A 69 0.11 16.80 -23.41
CA THR A 69 0.55 16.86 -22.01
C THR A 69 -0.60 16.39 -21.13
N ARG A 70 -0.36 15.36 -20.32
CA ARG A 70 -1.26 14.97 -19.23
C ARG A 70 -0.77 15.55 -17.92
N ILE A 71 -1.69 15.77 -16.98
CA ILE A 71 -1.40 16.24 -15.63
C ILE A 71 -2.01 15.20 -14.69
N ILE A 72 -1.17 14.45 -14.01
CA ILE A 72 -1.58 13.36 -13.10
C ILE A 72 -1.22 13.74 -11.68
N ARG A 73 -2.22 13.77 -10.78
CA ARG A 73 -2.13 14.22 -9.38
C ARG A 73 -1.82 13.07 -8.41
N ASP A 74 -0.74 12.34 -8.65
CA ASP A 74 -0.40 11.09 -7.95
C ASP A 74 0.02 11.25 -6.48
N ASN A 75 0.34 12.47 -6.04
CA ASN A 75 0.77 12.79 -4.68
C ASN A 75 -0.09 13.89 -4.03
N GLN A 76 -1.35 14.04 -4.43
CA GLN A 76 -2.30 14.99 -3.83
C GLN A 76 -3.47 14.23 -3.18
N PHE A 77 -4.17 14.91 -2.25
CA PHE A 77 -5.23 14.28 -1.46
C PHE A 77 -6.47 15.16 -1.44
N THR A 78 -7.63 14.53 -1.31
CA THR A 78 -8.82 15.22 -0.83
C THR A 78 -8.58 15.61 0.63
N LEU A 79 -8.38 16.91 0.88
CA LEU A 79 -7.97 17.40 2.19
C LEU A 79 -9.05 17.12 3.24
N PRO A 80 -8.74 16.41 4.33
CA PRO A 80 -9.74 16.01 5.30
C PRO A 80 -10.24 17.19 6.13
N ASN A 81 -11.37 16.99 6.80
CA ASN A 81 -11.92 17.95 7.76
C ASN A 81 -11.17 17.89 9.10
N LEU A 82 -9.89 18.28 9.09
CA LEU A 82 -9.06 18.34 10.30
C LEU A 82 -8.98 19.78 10.84
N PRO A 83 -8.89 19.97 12.17
CA PRO A 83 -8.91 21.30 12.77
C PRO A 83 -7.79 22.25 12.30
N HIS A 84 -6.60 21.72 12.00
CA HIS A 84 -5.44 22.49 11.52
C HIS A 84 -5.46 22.77 10.02
N ILE A 85 -6.33 22.10 9.26
CA ILE A 85 -6.52 22.37 7.83
C ILE A 85 -7.49 23.55 7.69
N ASP A 86 -7.10 24.53 6.87
CA ASP A 86 -7.92 25.70 6.53
C ASP A 86 -9.34 25.26 6.14
N PRO A 87 -10.40 25.78 6.82
CA PRO A 87 -11.79 25.49 6.49
C PRO A 87 -12.13 25.59 4.99
N GLU A 88 -11.53 26.54 4.27
CA GLU A 88 -11.77 26.71 2.83
C GLU A 88 -11.08 25.65 1.97
N ALA A 89 -10.07 24.96 2.49
CA ALA A 89 -9.35 23.91 1.80
C ALA A 89 -9.97 22.51 1.98
N ARG A 90 -10.78 22.32 3.03
CA ARG A 90 -11.38 21.01 3.37
C ARG A 90 -12.28 20.49 2.25
N GLY A 91 -12.13 19.22 1.93
CA GLY A 91 -12.85 18.54 0.84
C GLY A 91 -12.35 18.88 -0.57
N LYS A 92 -11.37 19.79 -0.71
CA LYS A 92 -10.71 20.08 -1.98
C LYS A 92 -9.47 19.22 -2.16
N VAL A 93 -9.05 19.01 -3.41
CA VAL A 93 -7.83 18.26 -3.72
C VAL A 93 -6.61 19.17 -3.60
N GLY A 94 -5.58 18.71 -2.89
CA GLY A 94 -4.30 19.40 -2.78
C GLY A 94 -3.49 18.91 -1.57
N LEU A 95 -2.76 19.82 -0.93
CA LEU A 95 -1.82 19.52 0.16
C LEU A 95 -1.92 20.53 1.32
N HIS A 96 -1.53 20.08 2.52
CA HIS A 96 -1.30 20.93 3.68
C HIS A 96 0.19 20.92 4.01
N LEU A 97 0.88 22.03 3.73
CA LEU A 97 2.34 22.11 3.80
C LEU A 97 2.81 22.61 5.16
N LEU A 98 3.70 21.83 5.79
CA LEU A 98 4.42 22.18 7.01
C LEU A 98 5.92 22.10 6.75
N GLY A 99 6.68 22.87 7.50
CA GLY A 99 8.13 22.95 7.40
C GLY A 99 8.84 22.12 8.47
N THR A 100 10.04 21.63 8.15
CA THR A 100 11.00 21.10 9.14
C THR A 100 12.41 21.58 8.84
N LYS A 101 13.21 21.80 9.89
CA LYS A 101 14.64 22.14 9.78
C LYS A 101 15.56 20.93 9.93
N ASP A 102 14.97 19.74 10.06
CA ASP A 102 15.63 18.49 10.44
C ASP A 102 16.37 18.60 11.81
N LEU A 103 17.01 17.51 12.25
CA LEU A 103 17.59 17.40 13.59
C LEU A 103 18.52 18.57 13.97
N GLY A 104 18.27 19.16 15.14
CA GLY A 104 19.21 20.07 15.82
C GLY A 104 18.77 21.53 15.92
N VAL A 105 17.62 21.90 15.34
CA VAL A 105 17.01 23.22 15.57
C VAL A 105 15.88 23.10 16.59
N PRO A 106 15.97 23.76 17.77
CA PRO A 106 14.89 23.74 18.73
C PRO A 106 13.58 24.28 18.12
N GLU A 107 12.47 23.63 18.44
CA GLU A 107 11.09 24.04 18.11
C GLU A 107 10.61 23.85 16.64
N SER A 108 11.43 23.34 15.71
CA SER A 108 10.98 23.07 14.31
C SER A 108 9.84 22.06 14.22
N TYR A 109 9.80 21.10 15.13
CA TYR A 109 8.76 20.07 15.17
C TYR A 109 7.38 20.56 15.63
N ARG A 110 7.27 21.73 16.29
CA ARG A 110 6.05 22.09 17.03
C ARG A 110 4.81 22.18 16.14
N GLU A 111 4.94 22.74 14.95
CA GLU A 111 3.82 22.84 14.01
C GLU A 111 3.35 21.45 13.54
N ILE A 112 4.29 20.52 13.34
CA ILE A 112 3.99 19.14 12.96
C ILE A 112 3.34 18.39 14.11
N ASP A 113 3.91 18.47 15.32
CA ASP A 113 3.35 17.87 16.52
C ASP A 113 1.93 18.40 16.80
N ASP A 114 1.71 19.71 16.73
CA ASP A 114 0.40 20.32 16.93
C ASP A 114 -0.63 19.87 15.89
N ALA A 115 -0.21 19.77 14.62
CA ALA A 115 -1.06 19.23 13.55
C ALA A 115 -1.44 17.77 13.81
N LEU A 116 -0.50 16.95 14.30
CA LEU A 116 -0.75 15.54 14.59
C LEU A 116 -1.56 15.33 15.86
N TYR A 117 -1.34 16.09 16.93
CA TYR A 117 -2.20 16.09 18.10
C TYR A 117 -3.64 16.44 17.73
N ARG A 118 -3.85 17.48 16.92
CA ARG A 118 -5.18 17.85 16.42
C ARG A 118 -5.78 16.81 15.49
N ALA A 119 -4.95 16.18 14.64
CA ALA A 119 -5.39 15.08 13.79
C ALA A 119 -5.90 13.92 14.65
N TYR A 120 -5.13 13.50 15.65
CA TYR A 120 -5.53 12.42 16.56
C TYR A 120 -6.64 12.81 17.54
N GLY A 121 -6.90 14.10 17.75
CA GLY A 121 -7.80 14.57 18.80
C GLY A 121 -7.21 14.37 20.20
N ILE A 122 -5.88 14.36 20.29
CA ILE A 122 -5.11 14.22 21.54
C ILE A 122 -4.74 15.62 22.02
N GLU A 123 -4.89 15.90 23.31
CA GLU A 123 -4.40 17.17 23.86
C GLU A 123 -2.87 17.18 23.87
N PRO A 124 -2.21 18.24 23.34
CA PRO A 124 -0.75 18.38 23.43
C PRO A 124 -0.28 18.36 24.90
N PRO A 125 0.96 17.91 25.17
CA PRO A 125 1.51 17.95 26.51
C PRO A 125 1.69 19.38 27.01
N ALA A 126 1.49 19.57 28.32
CA ALA A 126 1.70 20.87 28.97
C ALA A 126 3.18 21.28 29.05
N THR A 127 4.12 20.32 28.98
CA THR A 127 5.56 20.55 29.06
C THR A 127 6.32 19.78 27.97
N GLU A 128 7.48 20.32 27.56
CA GLU A 128 8.40 19.67 26.63
C GLU A 128 9.26 18.57 27.27
N ASP A 129 9.07 18.23 28.53
CA ASP A 129 9.81 17.13 29.17
C ASP A 129 8.87 15.98 29.50
N PHE A 130 8.73 15.02 28.58
CA PHE A 130 7.93 13.82 28.82
C PHE A 130 8.51 12.93 29.93
N HIS A 131 9.81 13.02 30.20
CA HIS A 131 10.44 12.26 31.28
C HIS A 131 10.16 12.87 32.65
N SER A 132 9.79 14.16 32.70
CA SER A 132 9.34 14.82 33.93
C SER A 132 7.95 14.37 34.40
N ASP A 133 7.14 13.77 33.52
CA ASP A 133 5.84 13.17 33.85
C ASP A 133 5.72 11.73 33.35
N PRO A 134 6.41 10.77 34.02
CA PRO A 134 6.33 9.35 33.65
C PRO A 134 4.92 8.77 33.67
N ALA A 135 4.01 9.34 34.49
CA ALA A 135 2.65 8.83 34.64
C ALA A 135 1.78 9.13 33.39
N ASN A 136 2.09 10.17 32.63
CA ASN A 136 1.42 10.51 31.38
C ASN A 136 2.31 10.33 30.14
N TYR A 137 3.49 9.73 30.30
CA TYR A 137 4.43 9.48 29.21
C TYR A 137 3.79 8.80 27.99
N HIS A 138 2.91 7.83 28.22
CA HIS A 138 2.24 7.04 27.18
C HIS A 138 1.13 7.83 26.45
N LYS A 139 0.42 8.73 27.14
CA LYS A 139 -0.78 9.41 26.60
C LYS A 139 -0.50 10.47 25.56
N LYS A 140 0.74 10.96 25.52
CA LYS A 140 1.12 12.15 24.75
C LYS A 140 2.10 11.83 23.62
N ARG A 141 2.28 10.55 23.29
CA ARG A 141 3.16 10.12 22.21
C ARG A 141 2.49 10.29 20.86
N ILE A 142 3.32 10.48 19.84
CA ILE A 142 2.93 10.51 18.45
C ILE A 142 3.53 9.29 17.78
N TYR A 143 2.73 8.66 16.93
CA TYR A 143 3.13 7.59 16.04
C TYR A 143 2.36 7.83 14.75
N ALA A 144 3.03 8.27 13.70
CA ALA A 144 2.42 8.51 12.40
C ALA A 144 3.29 7.89 11.31
N SER A 145 2.69 7.41 10.21
CA SER A 145 3.49 6.93 9.08
C SER A 145 4.01 8.09 8.26
N ILE A 146 5.25 7.98 7.79
CA ILE A 146 5.87 8.95 6.90
C ILE A 146 6.11 8.27 5.56
N HIS A 147 5.69 8.88 4.46
CA HIS A 147 5.90 8.35 3.11
C HIS A 147 6.72 9.36 2.31
N PHE A 148 7.95 8.99 1.96
CA PHE A 148 8.90 9.85 1.26
C PHE A 148 8.79 9.64 -0.23
N TRP A 149 8.74 10.75 -0.98
CA TRP A 149 8.77 10.69 -2.43
C TRP A 149 9.91 11.51 -3.02
N HIS A 150 10.15 11.26 -4.31
CA HIS A 150 11.24 11.83 -5.10
C HIS A 150 10.69 12.76 -6.20
N PRO A 151 10.62 14.07 -5.94
CA PRO A 151 10.16 15.08 -6.88
C PRO A 151 10.90 15.14 -8.21
N GLU A 152 12.19 14.81 -8.21
CA GLU A 152 13.05 14.81 -9.38
C GLU A 152 12.59 13.84 -10.48
N HIS A 153 11.79 12.83 -10.12
CA HIS A 153 11.25 11.84 -11.04
C HIS A 153 9.95 12.28 -11.76
N TRP A 154 9.57 13.56 -11.65
CA TRP A 154 8.37 14.08 -12.34
C TRP A 154 8.55 14.30 -13.83
N LYS A 155 9.79 14.55 -14.29
CA LYS A 155 10.12 14.61 -15.72
C LYS A 155 10.36 13.21 -16.23
N SER A 156 9.32 12.58 -16.77
CA SER A 156 9.46 11.31 -17.48
C SER A 156 9.18 11.51 -18.96
N PRO A 157 10.06 11.03 -19.86
CA PRO A 157 9.88 11.21 -21.29
C PRO A 157 8.69 10.42 -21.84
N ASP A 158 8.34 9.27 -21.22
CA ASP A 158 7.25 8.40 -21.66
C ASP A 158 6.79 7.42 -20.53
N LEU A 159 5.71 6.68 -20.78
CA LEU A 159 5.19 5.65 -19.87
C LEU A 159 6.17 4.50 -19.61
N ALA A 160 6.98 4.12 -20.59
CA ALA A 160 7.92 3.01 -20.42
C ALA A 160 9.03 3.39 -19.42
N HIS A 161 9.47 4.65 -19.44
CA HIS A 161 10.39 5.22 -18.47
C HIS A 161 9.75 5.29 -17.08
N LEU A 162 8.48 5.72 -16.97
CA LEU A 162 7.76 5.72 -15.68
C LEU A 162 7.68 4.33 -15.05
N ALA A 163 7.39 3.32 -15.87
CA ALA A 163 7.26 1.94 -15.41
C ALA A 163 8.62 1.33 -15.00
N ARG A 164 9.72 1.69 -15.68
CA ARG A 164 11.04 1.03 -15.51
C ARG A 164 12.04 1.78 -14.64
N VAL A 165 12.00 3.12 -14.65
CA VAL A 165 13.09 3.97 -14.13
C VAL A 165 12.61 4.88 -13.00
N SER A 166 11.32 5.24 -12.94
CA SER A 166 10.83 6.32 -12.07
C SER A 166 9.87 5.88 -10.96
N LEU A 167 9.97 4.65 -10.46
CA LEU A 167 9.14 4.17 -9.32
C LEU A 167 7.64 4.36 -9.56
N GLY A 168 7.19 4.38 -10.82
CA GLY A 168 5.79 4.67 -11.15
C GLY A 168 4.84 3.66 -10.48
N THR A 169 5.26 2.40 -10.42
CA THR A 169 4.58 1.30 -9.70
C THR A 169 4.51 1.49 -8.19
N GLU A 170 5.20 2.47 -7.64
CA GLU A 170 5.20 2.82 -6.21
C GLU A 170 4.75 4.26 -6.03
N SER A 171 4.08 4.87 -7.01
CA SER A 171 3.65 6.29 -6.96
C SER A 171 4.80 7.24 -6.59
N ARG A 172 6.04 6.87 -6.94
CA ARG A 172 7.30 7.55 -6.59
C ARG A 172 7.63 7.64 -5.10
N GLN A 173 6.94 6.86 -4.29
CA GLN A 173 7.29 6.66 -2.90
C GLN A 173 8.45 5.64 -2.88
N THR A 174 9.61 6.04 -2.37
CA THR A 174 10.79 5.15 -2.26
C THR A 174 10.93 4.54 -0.88
N HIS A 175 10.34 5.21 0.11
CA HIS A 175 10.67 4.98 1.49
C HIS A 175 9.47 5.25 2.39
N GLU A 176 9.31 4.39 3.40
CA GLU A 176 8.29 4.54 4.44
C GLU A 176 8.98 4.55 5.81
N GLY A 177 8.74 5.61 6.57
CA GLY A 177 9.21 5.76 7.95
C GLY A 177 8.05 5.80 8.95
N ALA A 178 8.39 6.13 10.18
CA ALA A 178 7.42 6.58 11.17
C ALA A 178 7.94 7.83 11.88
N TYR A 179 7.03 8.71 12.25
CA TYR A 179 7.28 9.90 13.05
C TYR A 179 6.85 9.63 14.48
N LEU A 180 7.76 9.89 15.43
CA LEU A 180 7.59 9.57 16.84
C LEU A 180 7.36 10.81 17.73
N GLY A 181 7.20 11.99 17.10
CA GLY A 181 7.15 13.28 17.76
C GLY A 181 8.54 13.90 17.93
N ARG A 182 8.60 15.24 18.05
CA ARG A 182 9.84 15.99 18.33
C ARG A 182 11.00 15.74 17.37
N ASP A 183 10.73 15.76 16.07
CA ASP A 183 11.71 15.50 15.00
C ASP A 183 12.35 14.09 15.07
N GLU A 184 11.84 13.18 15.90
CA GLU A 184 12.28 11.80 15.93
C GLU A 184 11.56 10.97 14.85
N THR A 185 12.35 10.34 13.98
CA THR A 185 11.84 9.37 13.01
C THR A 185 12.48 8.00 13.18
N THR A 186 11.79 6.97 12.72
CA THR A 186 12.33 5.61 12.61
C THR A 186 12.18 5.06 11.20
N ASN A 187 13.22 4.34 10.76
CA ASN A 187 13.38 3.82 9.41
C ASN A 187 14.05 2.44 9.48
N ALA A 188 14.05 1.69 8.36
CA ALA A 188 14.86 0.48 8.21
C ALA A 188 15.94 0.73 7.13
N PRO A 189 17.25 0.54 7.37
CA PRO A 189 17.87 0.17 8.63
C PRO A 189 17.68 1.26 9.70
N ALA A 190 17.89 0.90 10.96
CA ALA A 190 17.57 1.77 12.09
C ALA A 190 18.18 3.17 12.01
N ASN A 191 19.39 3.28 11.47
CA ASN A 191 20.14 4.52 11.34
C ASN A 191 19.89 5.27 10.01
N TYR A 192 18.97 4.81 9.18
CA TYR A 192 18.60 5.51 7.95
C TYR A 192 18.02 6.89 8.30
N HIS A 193 18.48 7.93 7.60
CA HIS A 193 18.24 9.35 7.91
C HIS A 193 18.68 9.80 9.32
N SER A 194 19.51 9.03 10.04
CA SER A 194 20.01 9.37 11.38
C SER A 194 18.92 9.73 12.40
N HIS A 195 17.73 9.13 12.27
CA HIS A 195 16.53 9.43 13.08
C HIS A 195 15.89 10.82 12.84
N GLY A 196 16.26 11.50 11.77
CA GLY A 196 15.67 12.76 11.35
C GLY A 196 14.76 12.63 10.12
N TRP A 197 14.12 13.72 9.75
CA TRP A 197 13.24 13.77 8.59
C TRP A 197 14.03 13.51 7.31
N ASN A 198 15.18 14.15 7.11
CA ASN A 198 15.89 14.22 5.83
C ASN A 198 14.94 14.63 4.68
N ALA A 199 14.07 15.61 4.95
CA ALA A 199 13.05 16.09 4.01
C ALA A 199 13.61 17.06 2.95
N ASP A 200 14.91 17.38 3.02
CA ASP A 200 15.63 18.24 2.08
C ASP A 200 15.68 17.58 0.69
N GLY A 201 14.93 18.13 -0.27
CA GLY A 201 14.72 17.53 -1.60
C GLY A 201 13.79 16.31 -1.62
N TYR A 202 13.38 15.80 -0.45
CA TYR A 202 12.55 14.60 -0.27
C TYR A 202 11.34 14.87 0.62
N PRO A 203 10.35 15.63 0.13
CA PRO A 203 9.11 15.85 0.87
C PRO A 203 8.46 14.54 1.32
N CYS A 204 7.71 14.61 2.40
CA CYS A 204 7.09 13.43 2.97
C CYS A 204 5.64 13.63 3.42
N HIS A 205 4.81 12.61 3.20
CA HIS A 205 3.39 12.63 3.51
C HIS A 205 3.24 11.97 4.86
N VAL A 206 2.58 12.66 5.78
CA VAL A 206 2.32 12.12 7.11
C VAL A 206 0.88 11.61 7.16
N LEU A 207 0.72 10.31 7.44
CA LEU A 207 -0.60 9.69 7.60
C LEU A 207 -0.81 9.26 9.05
N VAL A 208 -2.03 9.44 9.52
CA VAL A 208 -2.49 8.99 10.84
C VAL A 208 -3.40 7.78 10.70
N HIS A 209 -3.27 6.84 11.64
CA HIS A 209 -3.99 5.57 11.64
C HIS A 209 -4.87 5.47 12.87
N ARG A 210 -6.07 4.88 12.73
CA ARG A 210 -6.97 4.60 13.85
C ARG A 210 -7.63 3.25 13.70
N LEU A 211 -7.94 2.62 14.83
CA LEU A 211 -8.71 1.39 14.94
C LEU A 211 -10.08 1.70 15.54
N ALA A 212 -11.13 1.14 14.95
CA ALA A 212 -12.51 1.34 15.38
C ALA A 212 -12.68 0.89 16.84
N GLY A 213 -13.32 1.72 17.66
CA GLY A 213 -13.58 1.44 19.07
C GLY A 213 -12.38 1.66 20.00
N VAL A 214 -11.23 2.08 19.49
CA VAL A 214 -10.02 2.35 20.29
C VAL A 214 -9.75 3.84 20.34
N ASP A 215 -9.45 4.37 21.53
CA ASP A 215 -9.05 5.76 21.66
C ASP A 215 -7.70 6.00 20.98
N SER A 216 -7.52 7.19 20.41
CA SER A 216 -6.32 7.49 19.63
C SER A 216 -5.07 7.55 20.48
N GLU A 217 -5.16 7.87 21.79
CA GLU A 217 -4.00 7.86 22.69
C GLU A 217 -3.46 6.42 22.86
N THR A 218 -4.34 5.47 23.19
CA THR A 218 -4.01 4.04 23.36
C THR A 218 -3.49 3.42 22.07
N PHE A 219 -4.16 3.64 20.93
CA PHE A 219 -3.75 3.03 19.67
C PHE A 219 -2.40 3.56 19.18
N ASN A 220 -2.18 4.86 19.33
CA ASN A 220 -0.92 5.53 18.99
C ASN A 220 0.22 5.05 19.90
N TRP A 221 -0.01 4.99 21.22
CA TRP A 221 0.96 4.44 22.16
C TRP A 221 1.33 2.98 21.82
N ASN A 222 0.35 2.16 21.45
CA ASN A 222 0.62 0.78 21.01
C ASN A 222 1.57 0.75 19.81
N GLY A 223 1.35 1.60 18.81
CA GLY A 223 2.20 1.72 17.63
C GLY A 223 3.61 2.19 17.97
N TYR A 224 3.72 3.21 18.83
CA TYR A 224 4.99 3.73 19.32
C TYR A 224 5.83 2.63 20.00
N CYS A 225 5.22 1.85 20.89
CA CYS A 225 5.87 0.73 21.59
C CYS A 225 6.41 -0.31 20.62
N VAL A 226 5.56 -0.76 19.70
CA VAL A 226 5.90 -1.82 18.73
C VAL A 226 7.00 -1.34 17.78
N ASP A 227 6.90 -0.10 17.28
CA ASP A 227 7.86 0.46 16.32
C ASP A 227 9.26 0.51 16.92
N LYS A 228 9.42 1.09 18.11
CA LYS A 228 10.73 1.18 18.78
C LYS A 228 11.38 -0.18 18.97
N VAL A 229 10.58 -1.20 19.32
CA VAL A 229 11.05 -2.57 19.58
C VAL A 229 11.48 -3.25 18.28
N LEU A 230 10.65 -3.21 17.25
CA LEU A 230 10.94 -3.82 15.95
C LEU A 230 12.07 -3.10 15.21
N ASN A 231 12.16 -1.77 15.34
CA ASN A 231 13.17 -0.97 14.65
C ASN A 231 14.57 -1.10 15.29
N ARG A 232 14.69 -1.71 16.47
CA ARG A 232 15.97 -1.94 17.14
C ARG A 232 16.78 -3.04 16.45
N GLY A 233 17.77 -2.65 15.65
CA GLY A 233 18.68 -3.58 14.99
C GLY A 233 18.19 -4.10 13.64
N VAL A 234 17.13 -3.51 13.09
CA VAL A 234 16.65 -3.81 11.74
C VAL A 234 17.74 -3.53 10.69
N LYS A 235 17.90 -4.47 9.76
CA LYS A 235 18.84 -4.40 8.65
C LYS A 235 18.09 -4.36 7.33
N PHE A 236 18.66 -3.66 6.37
CA PHE A 236 18.15 -3.58 5.02
C PHE A 236 18.52 -4.82 4.20
N PRO A 237 17.66 -5.29 3.29
CA PRO A 237 18.03 -6.31 2.32
C PRO A 237 19.14 -5.78 1.38
N PRO A 238 20.05 -6.65 0.88
CA PRO A 238 21.09 -6.23 -0.06
C PRO A 238 20.56 -5.67 -1.40
N ASP A 239 19.39 -6.14 -1.84
CA ASP A 239 18.71 -5.70 -3.06
C ASP A 239 17.19 -5.64 -2.79
N TYR A 240 16.68 -4.47 -2.42
CA TYR A 240 15.28 -4.30 -2.04
C TYR A 240 14.31 -4.46 -3.22
N HIS A 241 14.78 -4.30 -4.47
CA HIS A 241 13.94 -4.57 -5.65
C HIS A 241 13.61 -6.06 -5.81
N LYS A 242 14.31 -6.92 -5.07
CA LYS A 242 14.07 -8.36 -5.02
C LYS A 242 13.63 -8.83 -3.64
N ASP A 243 13.14 -7.91 -2.81
CA ASP A 243 12.71 -8.27 -1.46
C ASP A 243 11.48 -9.20 -1.54
N VAL A 244 11.53 -10.26 -0.75
CA VAL A 244 10.45 -11.24 -0.69
C VAL A 244 9.53 -10.81 0.44
N TYR A 245 8.39 -10.22 0.11
CA TYR A 245 7.44 -9.76 1.12
C TYR A 245 6.75 -10.96 1.82
N ARG A 246 7.40 -11.48 2.87
CA ARG A 246 6.94 -12.68 3.59
C ARG A 246 5.80 -12.38 4.54
N THR A 247 5.81 -11.21 5.16
CA THR A 247 4.86 -10.81 6.20
C THR A 247 3.53 -10.28 5.63
N HIS A 248 3.04 -10.92 4.56
CA HIS A 248 1.82 -10.55 3.85
C HIS A 248 0.53 -11.13 4.47
N ASP A 249 0.65 -11.86 5.59
CA ASP A 249 -0.44 -12.38 6.42
C ASP A 249 -0.15 -12.16 7.91
N LEU A 250 -1.20 -12.17 8.74
CA LEU A 250 -1.10 -11.88 10.16
C LEU A 250 -0.24 -12.91 10.90
N ASN A 251 -0.34 -14.19 10.59
CA ASN A 251 0.36 -15.25 11.30
C ASN A 251 1.88 -15.17 11.08
N THR A 252 2.31 -14.83 9.86
CA THR A 252 3.73 -14.58 9.57
C THR A 252 4.24 -13.31 10.25
N ALA A 253 3.44 -12.22 10.29
CA ALA A 253 3.81 -11.02 11.03
C ALA A 253 3.94 -11.27 12.55
N LEU A 254 3.06 -12.10 13.13
CA LEU A 254 3.13 -12.51 14.53
C LEU A 254 4.36 -13.38 14.82
N MET A 255 4.70 -14.31 13.91
CA MET A 255 5.93 -15.10 14.00
C MET A 255 7.15 -14.17 13.98
N PHE A 256 7.19 -13.22 13.04
CA PHE A 256 8.26 -12.23 12.93
C PHE A 256 8.41 -11.45 14.25
N PHE A 257 7.32 -10.92 14.81
CA PHE A 257 7.37 -10.16 16.07
C PHE A 257 7.86 -11.01 17.25
N ARG A 258 7.32 -12.22 17.43
CA ARG A 258 7.74 -13.14 18.49
C ARG A 258 9.24 -13.43 18.38
N ASP A 259 9.70 -13.83 17.20
CA ASP A 259 11.07 -14.24 16.97
C ASP A 259 12.04 -13.05 16.99
N TRP A 260 11.56 -11.84 16.68
CA TRP A 260 12.35 -10.62 16.83
C TRP A 260 12.70 -10.33 18.29
N VAL A 261 11.70 -10.41 19.18
CA VAL A 261 11.82 -10.16 20.62
C VAL A 261 12.54 -11.32 21.32
N LEU A 262 12.19 -12.58 21.00
CA LEU A 262 12.84 -13.78 21.50
C LEU A 262 14.06 -14.12 20.62
N GLU A 263 15.14 -13.35 20.77
CA GLU A 263 16.31 -13.41 19.87
C GLU A 263 16.86 -14.83 19.63
N ASP A 264 16.80 -15.71 20.65
CA ASP A 264 17.25 -17.10 20.57
C ASP A 264 16.44 -17.93 19.55
N ARG A 265 15.16 -17.59 19.34
CA ARG A 265 14.28 -18.23 18.35
C ARG A 265 14.38 -17.57 16.97
N GLY A 266 14.72 -16.27 16.91
CA GLY A 266 14.77 -15.48 15.68
C GLY A 266 16.16 -15.21 15.11
N HIS A 267 17.15 -16.09 15.33
CA HIS A 267 18.47 -15.94 14.73
C HIS A 267 18.40 -15.76 13.20
N TYR A 268 17.48 -16.48 12.55
CA TYR A 268 17.30 -16.42 11.09
C TYR A 268 16.93 -15.01 10.61
N LEU A 269 16.14 -14.24 11.36
CA LEU A 269 15.78 -12.84 11.02
C LEU A 269 17.01 -11.90 10.94
N ARG A 270 18.12 -12.26 11.58
CA ARG A 270 19.36 -11.45 11.62
C ARG A 270 20.46 -12.00 10.72
N SER A 271 20.39 -13.28 10.33
CA SER A 271 21.41 -14.00 9.58
C SER A 271 21.02 -14.37 8.15
N ASP A 272 19.73 -14.52 7.85
CA ASP A 272 19.21 -14.82 6.52
C ASP A 272 18.75 -13.52 5.84
N PRO A 273 19.43 -13.05 4.77
CA PRO A 273 19.05 -11.85 4.06
C PRO A 273 17.65 -11.87 3.45
N THR A 274 17.04 -13.06 3.26
CA THR A 274 15.67 -13.18 2.72
C THR A 274 14.56 -12.90 3.75
N TRP A 275 14.96 -12.61 4.99
CA TRP A 275 14.11 -12.12 6.08
C TRP A 275 14.47 -10.70 6.52
N ALA A 276 15.48 -10.09 5.90
CA ALA A 276 15.68 -8.65 6.03
C ALA A 276 14.45 -7.94 5.43
N THR A 277 14.08 -6.82 6.01
CA THR A 277 12.87 -6.10 5.59
C THR A 277 13.26 -4.72 5.11
N TYR A 278 12.85 -4.36 3.90
CA TYR A 278 12.93 -2.96 3.48
C TYR A 278 11.94 -2.10 4.28
N CYS A 279 12.08 -0.79 4.18
CA CYS A 279 11.34 0.20 4.97
C CYS A 279 9.83 -0.03 5.04
N ALA A 280 9.17 -0.18 3.88
CA ALA A 280 7.72 -0.30 3.86
C ALA A 280 7.22 -1.66 4.33
N GLU A 281 7.93 -2.77 4.05
CA GLU A 281 7.62 -4.05 4.70
C GLU A 281 7.77 -3.93 6.22
N HIS A 282 8.90 -3.41 6.69
CA HIS A 282 9.18 -3.30 8.12
C HIS A 282 8.12 -2.48 8.83
N LYS A 283 7.78 -1.34 8.24
CA LYS A 283 6.73 -0.47 8.72
C LYS A 283 5.37 -1.16 8.67
N ASN A 284 5.03 -1.91 7.62
CA ASN A 284 3.80 -2.66 7.58
C ASN A 284 3.69 -3.72 8.69
N ILE A 285 4.78 -4.43 9.01
CA ILE A 285 4.81 -5.36 10.17
C ILE A 285 4.45 -4.63 11.45
N VAL A 286 5.01 -3.43 11.67
CA VAL A 286 4.66 -2.61 12.84
C VAL A 286 3.17 -2.29 12.85
N ARG A 287 2.55 -1.88 11.73
CA ARG A 287 1.11 -1.57 11.68
C ARG A 287 0.26 -2.82 11.94
N ILE A 288 0.66 -3.98 11.41
CA ILE A 288 -0.03 -5.26 11.65
C ILE A 288 0.01 -5.60 13.14
N VAL A 289 1.17 -5.53 13.78
CA VAL A 289 1.31 -5.83 15.21
C VAL A 289 0.60 -4.78 16.07
N GLN A 290 0.71 -3.49 15.73
CA GLN A 290 -0.02 -2.39 16.38
C GLN A 290 -1.54 -2.66 16.41
N ALA A 291 -2.10 -3.16 15.31
CA ALA A 291 -3.53 -3.42 15.19
C ALA A 291 -4.01 -4.68 15.91
N ASN A 292 -3.10 -5.64 16.18
CA ASN A 292 -3.49 -6.99 16.58
C ASN A 292 -2.94 -7.45 17.93
N VAL A 293 -1.95 -6.75 18.50
CA VAL A 293 -1.30 -7.12 19.75
C VAL A 293 -1.35 -5.93 20.71
N PRO A 294 -2.38 -5.84 21.57
CA PRO A 294 -2.34 -4.98 22.74
C PRO A 294 -1.16 -5.36 23.66
N GLN A 295 -0.46 -4.38 24.21
CA GLN A 295 0.68 -4.57 25.11
C GLN A 295 0.20 -4.90 26.53
N ASN A 296 -0.32 -6.10 26.74
CA ASN A 296 -0.63 -6.64 28.06
C ASN A 296 -0.47 -8.18 28.06
N LEU A 297 -0.34 -8.78 29.24
CA LEU A 297 -0.13 -10.24 29.36
C LEU A 297 -1.30 -11.05 28.80
N GLU A 298 -2.55 -10.63 29.01
CA GLU A 298 -3.75 -11.35 28.56
C GLU A 298 -3.74 -11.48 27.03
N SER A 299 -3.51 -10.39 26.31
CA SER A 299 -3.43 -10.38 24.85
C SER A 299 -2.25 -11.19 24.34
N TYR A 300 -1.11 -11.20 25.05
CA TYR A 300 0.02 -12.05 24.67
C TYR A 300 -0.32 -13.54 24.81
N VAL A 301 -1.04 -13.93 25.87
CA VAL A 301 -1.53 -15.32 26.02
C VAL A 301 -2.56 -15.66 24.95
N GLU A 302 -3.50 -14.76 24.65
CA GLU A 302 -4.55 -14.96 23.65
C GLU A 302 -3.96 -15.14 22.23
N VAL A 303 -2.91 -14.39 21.88
CA VAL A 303 -2.32 -14.40 20.52
C VAL A 303 -1.22 -15.44 20.36
N PHE A 304 -0.34 -15.60 21.35
CA PHE A 304 0.83 -16.47 21.25
C PHE A 304 0.65 -17.81 21.98
N GLY A 305 -0.44 -17.98 22.71
CA GLY A 305 -0.76 -19.20 23.45
C GLY A 305 -0.19 -19.22 24.87
N PRO A 306 -0.50 -20.28 25.65
CA PRO A 306 -0.21 -20.34 27.08
C PRO A 306 1.28 -20.48 27.41
N ASP A 307 2.10 -20.95 26.46
CA ASP A 307 3.53 -21.16 26.64
C ASP A 307 4.33 -19.94 26.14
N ASP A 308 4.20 -19.59 24.85
CA ASP A 308 4.96 -18.49 24.24
C ASP A 308 4.48 -17.11 24.73
N GLY A 309 3.19 -16.94 25.06
CA GLY A 309 2.63 -15.66 25.49
C GLY A 309 3.30 -15.08 26.74
N PRO A 310 3.32 -15.83 27.86
CA PRO A 310 4.00 -15.37 29.08
C PRO A 310 5.50 -15.17 28.90
N GLU A 311 6.18 -16.04 28.13
CA GLU A 311 7.61 -15.91 27.83
C GLU A 311 7.90 -14.62 27.07
N LEU A 312 7.12 -14.34 26.02
CA LEU A 312 7.24 -13.15 25.20
C LEU A 312 6.93 -11.88 26.00
N TRP A 313 5.91 -11.92 26.86
CA TRP A 313 5.57 -10.79 27.75
C TRP A 313 6.68 -10.48 28.75
N ASP A 314 7.29 -11.50 29.36
CA ASP A 314 8.45 -11.34 30.24
C ASP A 314 9.64 -10.76 29.47
N ALA A 315 9.96 -11.28 28.28
CA ALA A 315 11.04 -10.77 27.44
C ALA A 315 10.82 -9.31 27.02
N MET A 316 9.56 -8.91 26.82
CA MET A 316 9.16 -7.55 26.50
C MET A 316 9.37 -6.60 27.70
N THR A 317 8.90 -6.99 28.89
CA THR A 317 8.65 -6.06 30.01
C THR A 317 9.65 -6.14 31.16
N ARG A 318 10.40 -7.24 31.32
CA ARG A 318 11.37 -7.39 32.42
C ARG A 318 12.45 -6.30 32.39
N PRO A 319 13.11 -6.02 33.53
CA PRO A 319 14.27 -5.13 33.55
C PRO A 319 15.35 -5.59 32.56
N GLY A 320 15.82 -4.68 31.71
CA GLY A 320 16.73 -4.98 30.60
C GLY A 320 16.10 -5.79 29.46
N GLY A 321 14.77 -5.90 29.41
CA GLY A 321 14.01 -6.51 28.33
C GLY A 321 13.89 -5.62 27.09
N ALA A 322 13.15 -6.09 26.08
CA ALA A 322 13.07 -5.43 24.78
C ALA A 322 12.52 -3.99 24.86
N PHE A 323 11.59 -3.71 25.79
CA PHE A 323 11.02 -2.38 25.95
C PHE A 323 12.09 -1.41 26.44
N GLU A 324 12.71 -1.73 27.56
CA GLU A 324 13.70 -0.87 28.20
C GLU A 324 14.92 -0.64 27.30
N LEU A 325 15.38 -1.69 26.59
CA LEU A 325 16.48 -1.58 25.65
C LEU A 325 16.18 -0.69 24.43
N SER A 326 14.90 -0.55 24.06
CA SER A 326 14.48 0.23 22.88
C SER A 326 14.00 1.63 23.23
N HIS A 327 13.48 1.81 24.44
CA HIS A 327 12.89 3.07 24.92
C HIS A 327 13.78 3.84 25.88
N GLY A 328 14.77 3.18 26.50
CA GLY A 328 15.64 3.77 27.52
C GLY A 328 14.95 4.00 28.87
N LEU A 329 13.80 3.36 29.13
CA LEU A 329 13.07 3.44 30.40
C LEU A 329 12.37 2.11 30.73
N PRO A 330 12.19 1.78 32.03
CA PRO A 330 11.59 0.50 32.42
C PRO A 330 10.10 0.44 32.07
N TRP A 331 9.59 -0.78 31.84
CA TRP A 331 8.16 -1.02 31.69
C TRP A 331 7.39 -0.69 32.96
N ARG A 332 6.13 -0.26 32.81
CA ARG A 332 5.22 0.03 33.91
C ARG A 332 3.81 -0.41 33.55
N THR A 333 3.00 -0.79 34.54
CA THR A 333 1.63 -1.27 34.32
C THR A 333 0.74 -0.19 33.68
N GLU A 334 0.98 1.10 33.96
CA GLU A 334 0.27 2.20 33.27
C GLU A 334 0.56 2.29 31.76
N TYR A 335 1.55 1.57 31.24
CA TYR A 335 1.83 1.49 29.81
C TYR A 335 1.09 0.36 29.10
N GLU A 336 0.39 -0.50 29.84
CA GLU A 336 -0.40 -1.56 29.24
C GLU A 336 -1.53 -0.97 28.40
N THR A 337 -1.71 -1.53 27.19
CA THR A 337 -2.82 -1.16 26.31
C THR A 337 -3.85 -2.27 26.32
N HIS A 338 -5.13 -1.91 26.36
CA HIS A 338 -6.25 -2.85 26.35
C HIS A 338 -7.28 -2.39 25.32
N PHE A 339 -7.54 -3.21 24.32
CA PHE A 339 -8.55 -2.95 23.29
C PHE A 339 -8.88 -4.25 22.55
N ASP A 340 -10.02 -4.27 21.86
CA ASP A 340 -10.36 -5.37 20.96
C ASP A 340 -9.47 -5.30 19.70
N PRO A 341 -8.58 -6.28 19.48
CA PRO A 341 -7.66 -6.26 18.35
C PRO A 341 -8.41 -6.45 17.02
N LEU A 342 -7.77 -6.01 15.94
CA LEU A 342 -8.36 -6.03 14.60
C LEU A 342 -8.89 -7.41 14.20
N TRP A 343 -8.11 -8.48 14.42
CA TRP A 343 -8.54 -9.85 14.13
C TRP A 343 -9.86 -10.21 14.82
N LYS A 344 -10.08 -9.73 16.05
CA LYS A 344 -11.29 -9.99 16.85
C LYS A 344 -12.48 -9.21 16.32
N LEU A 345 -12.25 -7.96 15.89
CA LEU A 345 -13.26 -7.15 15.20
C LEU A 345 -13.69 -7.80 13.88
N GLU A 346 -12.78 -8.51 13.20
CA GLU A 346 -13.05 -9.29 11.99
C GLU A 346 -13.60 -10.71 12.27
N GLY A 347 -13.94 -11.00 13.53
CA GLY A 347 -14.56 -12.25 13.95
C GLY A 347 -13.66 -13.47 13.83
N LEU A 348 -12.34 -13.29 13.87
CA LEU A 348 -11.40 -14.39 14.02
C LEU A 348 -11.27 -14.82 15.49
N HIS A 349 -10.72 -16.02 15.72
CA HIS A 349 -10.52 -16.58 17.07
C HIS A 349 -9.04 -16.77 17.40
N GLY A 350 -8.60 -16.24 18.54
CA GLY A 350 -7.31 -16.53 19.17
C GLY A 350 -7.37 -17.76 20.09
N TYR A 351 -6.34 -17.95 20.91
CA TYR A 351 -6.33 -18.95 21.97
C TYR A 351 -7.29 -18.54 23.10
N ASP A 352 -8.26 -19.41 23.40
CA ASP A 352 -9.16 -19.26 24.53
C ASP A 352 -8.89 -20.38 25.56
N PRO A 353 -8.36 -20.05 26.76
CA PRO A 353 -8.14 -21.03 27.82
C PRO A 353 -9.42 -21.73 28.30
N ALA A 354 -10.58 -21.07 28.18
CA ALA A 354 -11.87 -21.65 28.55
C ALA A 354 -12.41 -22.59 27.46
N HIS A 355 -11.97 -22.42 26.22
CA HIS A 355 -12.38 -23.19 25.05
C HIS A 355 -11.18 -23.65 24.20
N PRO A 356 -10.23 -24.43 24.77
CA PRO A 356 -9.04 -24.88 24.06
C PRO A 356 -9.34 -25.83 22.89
N GLU A 357 -10.57 -26.35 22.81
CA GLU A 357 -11.07 -27.14 21.69
C GLU A 357 -11.36 -26.33 20.43
N ILE A 358 -11.55 -25.01 20.55
CA ILE A 358 -11.77 -24.12 19.40
C ILE A 358 -10.40 -23.85 18.75
N PRO A 359 -10.18 -24.29 17.51
CA PRO A 359 -8.90 -24.04 16.85
C PRO A 359 -8.67 -22.54 16.69
N SER A 360 -7.55 -22.06 17.21
CA SER A 360 -7.14 -20.68 16.96
C SER A 360 -6.88 -20.48 15.47
N GLU A 361 -7.43 -19.41 14.90
CA GLU A 361 -7.10 -18.93 13.56
C GLU A 361 -5.89 -17.96 13.60
N ILE A 362 -5.52 -17.45 14.78
CA ILE A 362 -4.41 -16.52 15.00
C ILE A 362 -3.41 -17.09 15.99
N ARG A 363 -2.22 -17.37 15.47
CA ARG A 363 -1.01 -17.67 16.23
C ARG A 363 0.19 -17.48 15.33
N PRO A 364 1.39 -17.21 15.87
CA PRO A 364 2.59 -17.35 15.08
C PRO A 364 2.72 -18.78 14.53
N TRP A 365 3.45 -18.93 13.44
CA TRP A 365 3.99 -20.24 13.06
C TRP A 365 4.84 -20.78 14.20
N LYS A 366 4.74 -22.08 14.46
CA LYS A 366 5.43 -22.76 15.55
C LYS A 366 6.94 -22.53 15.46
N ASP A 367 7.47 -22.70 14.26
CA ASP A 367 8.87 -22.51 13.91
C ASP A 367 8.99 -22.25 12.40
N LEU A 368 10.22 -21.99 11.93
CA LEU A 368 10.50 -21.73 10.52
C LEU A 368 10.08 -22.90 9.61
N SER A 369 10.13 -24.15 10.10
CA SER A 369 9.75 -25.31 9.28
C SER A 369 8.23 -25.39 9.05
N GLU A 370 7.41 -24.99 10.04
CA GLU A 370 5.95 -24.93 9.85
C GLU A 370 5.60 -23.85 8.81
N TYR A 371 6.24 -22.69 8.89
CA TYR A 371 6.09 -21.62 7.89
C TYR A 371 6.51 -22.11 6.48
N GLU A 372 7.68 -22.73 6.36
CA GLU A 372 8.17 -23.23 5.07
C GLU A 372 7.24 -24.31 4.51
N ALA A 373 6.72 -25.22 5.34
CA ALA A 373 5.77 -26.24 4.92
C ALA A 373 4.47 -25.62 4.39
N HIS A 374 3.92 -24.63 5.11
CA HIS A 374 2.74 -23.88 4.68
C HIS A 374 2.99 -23.16 3.34
N ASN A 375 4.04 -22.34 3.27
CA ASN A 375 4.36 -21.53 2.09
C ASN A 375 4.68 -22.40 0.87
N ASN A 376 5.38 -23.52 1.05
CA ASN A 376 5.65 -24.47 -0.03
C ASN A 376 4.36 -25.14 -0.54
N ALA A 377 3.46 -25.53 0.37
CA ALA A 377 2.18 -26.13 0.01
C ALA A 377 1.27 -25.13 -0.72
N TRP A 378 1.23 -23.88 -0.28
CA TRP A 378 0.47 -22.81 -0.92
C TRP A 378 1.00 -22.49 -2.34
N ASN A 379 2.32 -22.41 -2.50
CA ASN A 379 2.97 -22.18 -3.79
C ASN A 379 2.83 -23.34 -4.77
N ALA A 380 2.79 -24.58 -4.27
CA ALA A 380 2.57 -25.77 -5.09
C ALA A 380 1.12 -25.89 -5.62
N GLY A 381 0.22 -25.01 -5.16
CA GLY A 381 -1.15 -24.89 -5.66
C GLY A 381 -2.21 -25.57 -4.79
N PRO A 382 -3.49 -25.44 -5.17
CA PRO A 382 -4.62 -25.80 -4.31
C PRO A 382 -4.62 -27.26 -3.82
N GLU A 383 -4.20 -28.21 -4.67
CA GLU A 383 -4.16 -29.63 -4.30
C GLU A 383 -3.09 -29.93 -3.24
N ALA A 384 -1.91 -29.31 -3.36
CA ALA A 384 -0.83 -29.46 -2.38
C ALA A 384 -1.19 -28.77 -1.06
N TYR A 385 -1.80 -27.57 -1.15
CA TYR A 385 -2.29 -26.86 0.02
C TYR A 385 -3.39 -27.65 0.76
N GLN A 386 -4.35 -28.22 0.03
CA GLN A 386 -5.38 -29.06 0.63
C GLN A 386 -4.77 -30.29 1.33
N ARG A 387 -3.77 -30.92 0.73
CA ARG A 387 -3.06 -32.06 1.36
C ARG A 387 -2.36 -31.65 2.66
N TYR A 388 -1.69 -30.49 2.66
CA TYR A 388 -1.08 -29.94 3.88
C TYR A 388 -2.12 -29.78 4.99
N LEU A 389 -3.30 -29.26 4.68
CA LEU A 389 -4.40 -29.14 5.65
C LEU A 389 -4.94 -30.50 6.12
N ASP A 390 -5.13 -31.45 5.21
CA ASP A 390 -5.61 -32.80 5.52
C ASP A 390 -4.65 -33.58 6.43
N GLU A 391 -3.36 -33.27 6.34
CA GLU A 391 -2.28 -33.82 7.18
C GLU A 391 -2.16 -33.11 8.55
N GLY A 392 -3.04 -32.15 8.85
CA GLY A 392 -3.06 -31.40 10.11
C GLY A 392 -2.26 -30.11 10.08
N GLY A 393 -1.88 -29.64 8.89
CA GLY A 393 -1.26 -28.33 8.69
C GLY A 393 -2.16 -27.19 9.14
N PHE A 394 -1.53 -26.12 9.61
CA PHE A 394 -2.24 -24.94 10.10
C PHE A 394 -2.56 -23.97 8.96
N ALA A 395 -3.84 -23.68 8.76
CA ALA A 395 -4.29 -22.83 7.65
C ALA A 395 -3.92 -21.34 7.80
N GLY A 396 -3.69 -20.87 9.03
CA GLY A 396 -3.60 -19.45 9.34
C GLY A 396 -4.94 -18.72 9.22
N SER A 397 -4.89 -17.40 9.40
CA SER A 397 -6.05 -16.49 9.32
C SER A 397 -6.59 -16.32 7.90
N GLY A 398 -5.77 -16.62 6.88
CA GLY A 398 -6.06 -16.40 5.47
C GLY A 398 -5.60 -15.03 4.96
N GLU A 399 -5.62 -14.85 3.64
CA GLU A 399 -5.15 -13.59 3.03
C GLU A 399 -6.00 -12.39 3.46
N ALA A 400 -5.33 -11.25 3.68
CA ALA A 400 -5.92 -9.95 4.00
C ALA A 400 -6.75 -9.86 5.30
N ARG A 401 -6.91 -10.96 6.07
CA ARG A 401 -7.58 -10.91 7.38
C ARG A 401 -6.60 -10.53 8.47
N GLY A 402 -7.05 -9.70 9.40
CA GLY A 402 -6.25 -9.15 10.48
C GLY A 402 -5.15 -8.19 9.99
N LEU A 403 -5.23 -7.71 8.74
CA LEU A 403 -4.29 -6.73 8.19
C LEU A 403 -4.97 -5.36 8.11
N PRO A 404 -4.29 -4.26 8.52
CA PRO A 404 -4.80 -2.90 8.32
C PRO A 404 -5.18 -2.61 6.86
N TYR A 405 -4.38 -3.15 5.93
CA TYR A 405 -4.59 -3.13 4.49
C TYR A 405 -3.93 -4.36 3.87
N ALA A 406 -4.50 -4.85 2.77
CA ALA A 406 -3.98 -6.04 2.09
C ALA A 406 -2.64 -5.76 1.40
N SER A 407 -1.82 -6.80 1.26
CA SER A 407 -0.65 -6.79 0.38
C SER A 407 -1.06 -6.65 -1.10
N GLU A 408 -0.18 -6.11 -1.92
CA GLU A 408 -0.43 -5.93 -3.35
C GLU A 408 0.22 -7.05 -4.17
N SER A 409 -0.54 -7.70 -5.05
CA SER A 409 0.02 -8.60 -6.05
C SER A 409 0.73 -7.82 -7.17
N SER A 410 1.48 -8.52 -8.02
CA SER A 410 2.00 -7.93 -9.26
C SER A 410 0.90 -7.40 -10.19
N SER A 411 -0.29 -8.00 -10.17
CA SER A 411 -1.44 -7.51 -10.94
C SER A 411 -2.04 -6.23 -10.34
N ASP A 412 -2.03 -6.09 -9.02
CA ASP A 412 -2.41 -4.84 -8.34
C ASP A 412 -1.45 -3.71 -8.74
N LEU A 413 -0.13 -3.92 -8.62
CA LEU A 413 0.88 -2.93 -9.01
C LEU A 413 0.75 -2.48 -10.48
N MET A 414 0.54 -3.43 -11.40
CA MET A 414 0.33 -3.15 -12.81
C MET A 414 -0.94 -2.31 -13.01
N MET A 415 -2.05 -2.72 -12.41
CA MET A 415 -3.29 -1.97 -12.56
C MET A 415 -3.22 -0.59 -11.92
N ASP A 416 -2.53 -0.41 -10.81
CA ASP A 416 -2.34 0.91 -10.21
C ASP A 416 -1.54 1.83 -11.09
N PHE A 417 -0.50 1.30 -11.73
CA PHE A 417 0.27 2.03 -12.72
C PHE A 417 -0.63 2.45 -13.89
N VAL A 418 -1.39 1.50 -14.46
CA VAL A 418 -2.31 1.77 -15.57
C VAL A 418 -3.34 2.82 -15.15
N GLU A 419 -3.96 2.67 -13.99
CA GLU A 419 -4.98 3.59 -13.50
C GLU A 419 -4.41 4.96 -13.16
N THR A 420 -3.15 5.05 -12.76
CA THR A 420 -2.54 6.34 -12.43
C THR A 420 -2.06 7.07 -13.68
N TYR A 421 -1.38 6.38 -14.59
CA TYR A 421 -0.66 7.02 -15.71
C TYR A 421 -1.29 6.76 -17.09
N ALA A 422 -2.01 5.65 -17.29
CA ALA A 422 -2.68 5.31 -18.54
C ALA A 422 -4.18 5.08 -18.31
N SER A 423 -4.82 5.93 -17.49
CA SER A 423 -6.18 5.68 -17.01
C SER A 423 -7.17 5.62 -18.17
N PHE A 424 -8.14 4.70 -18.11
CA PHE A 424 -9.16 4.60 -19.16
C PHE A 424 -9.91 5.93 -19.40
N GLU A 425 -10.14 6.70 -18.34
CA GLU A 425 -10.84 7.98 -18.41
C GLU A 425 -10.05 9.06 -19.16
N GLN A 426 -8.72 9.06 -19.07
CA GLN A 426 -7.87 10.12 -19.66
C GLN A 426 -7.09 9.66 -20.90
N ALA A 427 -6.60 8.42 -20.91
CA ALA A 427 -5.80 7.82 -21.97
C ALA A 427 -6.62 7.00 -22.98
N GLY A 428 -7.78 6.50 -22.55
CA GLY A 428 -8.58 5.57 -23.33
C GLY A 428 -8.11 4.11 -23.22
N GLY A 429 -8.98 3.18 -23.63
CA GLY A 429 -8.76 1.76 -23.40
C GLY A 429 -7.64 1.12 -24.21
N VAL A 430 -7.26 1.68 -25.37
CA VAL A 430 -6.15 1.15 -26.18
C VAL A 430 -4.81 1.38 -25.50
N GLU A 431 -4.55 2.61 -25.06
CA GLU A 431 -3.31 2.95 -24.37
C GLU A 431 -3.21 2.24 -23.01
N ALA A 432 -4.32 2.19 -22.26
CA ALA A 432 -4.39 1.45 -21.00
C ALA A 432 -4.08 -0.05 -21.18
N ALA A 433 -4.59 -0.66 -22.26
CA ALA A 433 -4.30 -2.06 -22.59
C ALA A 433 -2.83 -2.27 -22.94
N LEU A 434 -2.24 -1.38 -23.75
CA LEU A 434 -0.82 -1.44 -24.10
C LEU A 434 0.08 -1.24 -22.87
N ALA A 435 -0.28 -0.31 -21.98
CA ALA A 435 0.43 -0.09 -20.73
C ALA A 435 0.40 -1.35 -19.84
N ALA A 436 -0.74 -2.04 -19.72
CA ALA A 436 -0.84 -3.30 -18.99
C ALA A 436 0.04 -4.40 -19.59
N LEU A 437 0.00 -4.59 -20.91
CA LEU A 437 0.80 -5.62 -21.58
C LEU A 437 2.32 -5.35 -21.53
N ALA A 438 2.72 -4.08 -21.45
CA ALA A 438 4.13 -3.70 -21.37
C ALA A 438 4.82 -4.16 -20.06
N PHE A 439 4.07 -4.58 -19.05
CA PHE A 439 4.59 -5.14 -17.80
C PHE A 439 5.09 -6.60 -17.93
N GLU A 440 4.84 -7.27 -19.05
CA GLU A 440 5.21 -8.68 -19.26
C GLU A 440 6.64 -9.00 -18.78
N PRO A 441 7.70 -8.30 -19.21
CA PRO A 441 9.07 -8.70 -18.86
C PRO A 441 9.34 -8.61 -17.36
N GLU A 442 8.78 -7.59 -16.70
CA GLU A 442 9.00 -7.36 -15.27
C GLU A 442 8.22 -8.38 -14.43
N ILE A 443 6.96 -8.66 -14.78
CA ILE A 443 6.14 -9.64 -14.05
C ILE A 443 6.66 -11.06 -14.27
N VAL A 444 7.04 -11.43 -15.49
CA VAL A 444 7.68 -12.71 -15.80
C VAL A 444 8.95 -12.89 -14.97
N ALA A 445 9.79 -11.85 -14.88
CA ALA A 445 11.03 -11.91 -14.10
C ALA A 445 10.77 -12.01 -12.59
N ARG A 446 9.89 -11.15 -12.03
CA ARG A 446 9.60 -11.10 -10.58
C ARG A 446 8.86 -12.34 -10.07
N MET A 447 7.83 -12.77 -10.80
CA MET A 447 7.01 -13.91 -10.41
C MET A 447 7.59 -15.24 -10.87
N GLN A 448 8.66 -15.23 -11.68
CA GLN A 448 9.26 -16.44 -12.26
C GLN A 448 8.22 -17.34 -12.97
N ILE A 449 7.28 -16.72 -13.68
CA ILE A 449 6.28 -17.39 -14.53
C ILE A 449 6.70 -17.31 -15.99
N ASP A 450 6.11 -18.11 -16.87
CA ASP A 450 6.33 -17.97 -18.31
C ASP A 450 5.44 -16.89 -18.94
N ALA A 451 5.83 -16.45 -20.15
CA ALA A 451 5.07 -15.47 -20.93
C ALA A 451 3.64 -15.93 -21.23
N ALA A 452 3.43 -17.24 -21.41
CA ALA A 452 2.11 -17.80 -21.68
C ALA A 452 1.17 -17.63 -20.48
N THR A 453 1.67 -17.84 -19.27
CA THR A 453 0.95 -17.65 -18.01
C THR A 453 0.59 -16.19 -17.84
N PHE A 454 1.54 -15.27 -18.06
CA PHE A 454 1.25 -13.83 -18.05
C PHE A 454 0.14 -13.48 -19.05
N MET A 455 0.30 -13.88 -20.32
CA MET A 455 -0.65 -13.55 -21.38
C MET A 455 -2.04 -14.15 -21.12
N SER A 456 -2.13 -15.35 -20.54
CA SER A 456 -3.43 -15.97 -20.20
C SER A 456 -4.25 -15.14 -19.22
N THR A 457 -3.57 -14.31 -18.43
CA THR A 457 -4.14 -13.50 -17.35
C THR A 457 -4.32 -12.04 -17.76
N ALA A 458 -3.32 -11.45 -18.41
CA ALA A 458 -3.33 -10.03 -18.81
C ALA A 458 -4.19 -9.77 -20.06
N LEU A 459 -4.23 -10.72 -21.01
CA LEU A 459 -4.95 -10.54 -22.28
C LEU A 459 -6.46 -10.33 -22.11
N PRO A 460 -7.18 -11.09 -21.24
CA PRO A 460 -8.58 -10.80 -20.95
C PRO A 460 -8.83 -9.37 -20.42
N ILE A 461 -7.94 -8.86 -19.56
CA ILE A 461 -8.05 -7.50 -19.00
C ILE A 461 -7.85 -6.46 -20.12
N ALA A 462 -6.78 -6.61 -20.91
CA ALA A 462 -6.45 -5.75 -22.03
C ALA A 462 -7.55 -5.72 -23.11
N ALA A 463 -8.14 -6.87 -23.42
CA ALA A 463 -9.25 -6.96 -24.37
C ALA A 463 -10.50 -6.22 -23.85
N GLN A 464 -10.80 -6.30 -22.56
CA GLN A 464 -11.92 -5.57 -21.96
C GLN A 464 -11.72 -4.06 -21.97
N LEU A 465 -10.49 -3.58 -21.74
CA LEU A 465 -10.13 -2.17 -21.88
C LEU A 465 -10.47 -1.66 -23.30
N ILE A 466 -10.05 -2.37 -24.34
CA ILE A 466 -10.34 -2.01 -25.74
C ILE A 466 -11.84 -2.13 -26.06
N ALA A 467 -12.52 -3.17 -25.56
CA ALA A 467 -13.94 -3.36 -25.79
C ALA A 467 -14.80 -2.24 -25.16
N HIS A 468 -14.43 -1.76 -23.96
CA HIS A 468 -15.12 -0.64 -23.34
C HIS A 468 -14.80 0.70 -24.02
N GLU A 469 -13.61 0.86 -24.58
CA GLU A 469 -13.29 2.02 -25.44
C GLU A 469 -14.19 2.04 -26.67
N ALA A 470 -14.43 0.88 -27.29
CA ALA A 470 -15.33 0.75 -28.43
C ALA A 470 -16.77 1.17 -28.07
N LEU A 471 -17.25 0.92 -26.84
CA LEU A 471 -18.55 1.42 -26.37
C LEU A 471 -18.59 2.95 -26.36
N VAL A 472 -17.53 3.59 -25.87
CA VAL A 472 -17.41 5.05 -25.84
C VAL A 472 -17.35 5.60 -27.26
N VAL A 473 -16.51 5.03 -28.13
CA VAL A 473 -16.37 5.47 -29.54
C VAL A 473 -17.67 5.28 -30.33
N LYS A 474 -18.41 4.19 -30.11
CA LYS A 474 -19.73 3.98 -30.74
C LYS A 474 -20.71 5.10 -30.36
N LYS A 475 -20.62 5.61 -29.13
CA LYS A 475 -21.53 6.61 -28.59
C LYS A 475 -21.13 8.04 -28.90
N GLU A 476 -19.88 8.39 -28.62
CA GLU A 476 -19.34 9.75 -28.65
C GLU A 476 -18.57 10.04 -29.96
N GLY A 477 -18.27 9.00 -30.74
CA GLY A 477 -17.36 9.11 -31.88
C GLY A 477 -15.89 9.27 -31.45
N VAL A 478 -15.04 9.66 -32.39
CA VAL A 478 -13.64 10.05 -32.13
C VAL A 478 -13.57 11.56 -32.26
N ASN A 479 -13.16 12.26 -31.20
CA ASN A 479 -13.17 13.73 -31.14
C ASN A 479 -14.54 14.34 -31.48
N GLY A 480 -15.63 13.69 -31.03
CA GLY A 480 -17.01 14.11 -31.31
C GLY A 480 -17.51 13.78 -32.73
N MET A 481 -16.68 13.17 -33.58
CA MET A 481 -17.03 12.80 -34.94
C MET A 481 -17.44 11.32 -35.01
N PRO A 482 -18.63 10.98 -35.54
CA PRO A 482 -19.03 9.58 -35.70
C PRO A 482 -18.03 8.80 -36.56
N VAL A 483 -17.53 7.67 -36.06
CA VAL A 483 -16.63 6.76 -36.79
C VAL A 483 -17.22 5.35 -36.76
N PRO A 484 -17.36 4.67 -37.92
CA PRO A 484 -17.75 3.26 -37.92
C PRO A 484 -16.75 2.41 -37.11
N LEU A 485 -17.25 1.55 -36.21
CA LEU A 485 -16.37 0.73 -35.35
C LEU A 485 -15.36 -0.11 -36.14
N ALA A 486 -15.72 -0.62 -37.32
CA ALA A 486 -14.79 -1.34 -38.19
C ALA A 486 -13.61 -0.48 -38.66
N MET A 487 -13.85 0.82 -38.91
CA MET A 487 -12.79 1.77 -39.28
C MET A 487 -11.90 2.10 -38.08
N TRP A 488 -12.51 2.33 -36.91
CA TRP A 488 -11.77 2.54 -35.66
C TRP A 488 -10.91 1.32 -35.29
N ALA A 489 -11.47 0.11 -35.33
CA ALA A 489 -10.77 -1.14 -35.05
C ALA A 489 -9.56 -1.36 -35.97
N LYS A 490 -9.66 -0.96 -37.25
CA LYS A 490 -8.51 -0.99 -38.18
C LYS A 490 -7.39 -0.04 -37.74
N GLY A 491 -7.73 1.12 -37.19
CA GLY A 491 -6.78 2.05 -36.57
C GLY A 491 -6.10 1.46 -35.35
N VAL A 492 -6.90 0.91 -34.42
CA VAL A 492 -6.39 0.20 -33.21
C VAL A 492 -5.44 -0.93 -33.60
N ARG A 493 -5.81 -1.74 -34.60
CA ARG A 493 -4.94 -2.81 -35.11
C ARG A 493 -3.57 -2.28 -35.55
N ALA A 494 -3.53 -1.15 -36.25
CA ALA A 494 -2.27 -0.55 -36.70
C ALA A 494 -1.40 -0.08 -35.52
N GLU A 495 -2.02 0.47 -34.48
CA GLU A 495 -1.33 0.87 -33.25
C GLU A 495 -0.77 -0.34 -32.50
N LEU A 496 -1.56 -1.42 -32.36
CA LEU A 496 -1.12 -2.66 -31.72
C LEU A 496 0.04 -3.31 -32.49
N VAL A 497 -0.02 -3.36 -33.83
CA VAL A 497 1.07 -3.85 -34.69
C VAL A 497 2.36 -3.05 -34.41
N LYS A 498 2.26 -1.72 -34.36
CA LYS A 498 3.40 -0.85 -34.06
C LYS A 498 3.95 -1.10 -32.65
N ALA A 499 3.09 -1.17 -31.64
CA ALA A 499 3.48 -1.34 -30.25
C ALA A 499 4.14 -2.70 -29.98
N MET A 500 3.69 -3.75 -30.65
CA MET A 500 4.27 -5.09 -30.58
C MET A 500 5.51 -5.27 -31.49
N GLY A 501 5.95 -4.21 -32.16
CA GLY A 501 7.13 -4.22 -33.03
C GLY A 501 7.02 -5.11 -34.26
N LEU A 502 5.80 -5.42 -34.71
CA LEU A 502 5.57 -6.22 -35.91
C LEU A 502 5.99 -5.44 -37.16
N GLN A 503 6.81 -6.07 -38.00
CA GLN A 503 7.27 -5.53 -39.28
C GLN A 503 6.44 -6.09 -40.44
N PRO A 504 6.35 -5.39 -41.58
CA PRO A 504 5.69 -5.91 -42.78
C PRO A 504 6.27 -7.23 -43.30
N SER A 505 7.53 -7.54 -42.93
CA SER A 505 8.23 -8.79 -43.28
C SER A 505 7.92 -9.95 -42.34
N ASP A 506 7.27 -9.70 -41.20
CA ASP A 506 6.96 -10.76 -40.22
C ASP A 506 5.89 -11.69 -40.81
N PRO A 507 5.95 -13.00 -40.50
CA PRO A 507 5.09 -13.97 -41.15
C PRO A 507 3.63 -13.81 -40.64
N PRO A 508 2.62 -14.13 -41.48
CA PRO A 508 1.21 -13.98 -41.09
C PRO A 508 0.82 -14.77 -39.84
N ASP A 509 1.51 -15.88 -39.55
CA ASP A 509 1.31 -16.75 -38.40
C ASP A 509 2.17 -16.39 -37.18
N ASP A 510 2.81 -15.21 -37.17
CA ASP A 510 3.49 -14.69 -35.99
C ASP A 510 2.53 -14.68 -34.78
N PRO A 511 2.90 -15.26 -33.62
CA PRO A 511 2.04 -15.33 -32.44
C PRO A 511 1.48 -13.97 -31.98
N ARG A 512 2.20 -12.87 -32.24
CA ARG A 512 1.73 -11.51 -31.93
C ARG A 512 0.46 -11.15 -32.71
N ASN A 513 0.29 -11.65 -33.93
CA ASN A 513 -0.96 -11.45 -34.67
C ASN A 513 -2.15 -12.10 -33.95
N ALA A 514 -1.99 -13.29 -33.37
CA ALA A 514 -3.05 -13.95 -32.62
C ALA A 514 -3.45 -13.15 -31.37
N VAL A 515 -2.48 -12.54 -30.68
CA VAL A 515 -2.74 -11.63 -29.55
C VAL A 515 -3.54 -10.40 -30.01
N ILE A 516 -3.17 -9.79 -31.13
CA ILE A 516 -3.87 -8.63 -31.69
C ILE A 516 -5.32 -8.97 -32.04
N GLU A 517 -5.56 -10.10 -32.70
CA GLU A 517 -6.92 -10.51 -33.03
C GLU A 517 -7.74 -10.84 -31.77
N ALA A 518 -7.12 -11.44 -30.74
CA ALA A 518 -7.77 -11.68 -29.45
C ALA A 518 -8.15 -10.36 -28.73
N LEU A 519 -7.28 -9.35 -28.76
CA LEU A 519 -7.57 -8.01 -28.23
C LEU A 519 -8.76 -7.35 -28.95
N LEU A 520 -8.87 -7.54 -30.27
CA LEU A 520 -9.91 -6.94 -31.10
C LEU A 520 -11.21 -7.74 -31.14
N GLN A 521 -11.21 -9.00 -30.71
CA GLN A 521 -12.39 -9.86 -30.72
C GLN A 521 -13.57 -9.24 -29.97
N GLY A 522 -13.30 -8.57 -28.83
CA GLY A 522 -14.32 -7.89 -28.04
C GLY A 522 -15.00 -6.73 -28.77
N VAL A 523 -14.30 -6.04 -29.68
CA VAL A 523 -14.83 -4.91 -30.46
C VAL A 523 -15.95 -5.36 -31.40
N GLY A 524 -15.80 -6.56 -31.98
CA GLY A 524 -16.80 -7.13 -32.89
C GLY A 524 -18.12 -7.53 -32.21
N HIS A 525 -18.15 -7.61 -30.87
CA HIS A 525 -19.32 -7.97 -30.08
C HIS A 525 -20.01 -6.76 -29.44
N VAL A 526 -19.56 -5.54 -29.74
CA VAL A 526 -20.18 -4.28 -29.28
C VAL A 526 -21.44 -3.96 -30.12
N ASP A 527 -22.38 -4.91 -30.17
CA ASP A 527 -23.62 -4.78 -30.94
C ASP A 527 -24.74 -4.11 -30.14
N ALA A 528 -24.75 -4.26 -28.81
CA ALA A 528 -25.74 -3.61 -27.96
C ALA A 528 -25.66 -2.08 -28.09
N ASP A 529 -26.82 -1.42 -28.22
CA ASP A 529 -26.92 0.03 -28.01
C ASP A 529 -26.47 0.28 -26.55
N PRO A 530 -25.40 1.08 -26.30
CA PRO A 530 -24.93 1.37 -24.95
C PRO A 530 -25.99 2.12 -24.10
N GLY A 531 -27.12 2.50 -24.70
CA GLY A 531 -28.21 3.20 -24.07
C GLY A 531 -28.01 4.72 -24.13
N PRO A 532 -29.03 5.49 -23.74
CA PRO A 532 -28.89 6.93 -23.56
C PRO A 532 -27.97 7.20 -22.35
N GLY A 533 -26.95 8.06 -22.55
CA GLY A 533 -26.18 8.63 -21.44
C GLY A 533 -24.92 7.90 -20.99
N LEU A 534 -24.42 6.88 -21.71
CA LEU A 534 -23.11 6.28 -21.38
C LEU A 534 -21.99 7.31 -21.59
N SER A 535 -21.49 7.89 -20.49
CA SER A 535 -20.25 8.67 -20.52
C SER A 535 -19.03 7.75 -20.47
N ARG A 536 -17.85 8.26 -20.84
CA ARG A 536 -16.57 7.57 -20.61
C ARG A 536 -16.38 7.10 -19.16
N ARG A 537 -16.82 7.90 -18.19
CA ARG A 537 -16.81 7.54 -16.76
C ARG A 537 -17.72 6.36 -16.45
N ASP A 538 -18.93 6.33 -17.02
CA ASP A 538 -19.84 5.19 -16.85
C ASP A 538 -19.26 3.92 -17.47
N ALA A 539 -18.63 4.03 -18.64
CA ALA A 539 -17.91 2.93 -19.28
C ALA A 539 -16.76 2.41 -18.42
N TYR A 540 -16.01 3.31 -17.75
CA TYR A 540 -14.96 2.91 -16.81
C TYR A 540 -15.51 2.17 -15.57
N VAL A 541 -16.63 2.64 -15.00
CA VAL A 541 -17.30 1.94 -13.88
C VAL A 541 -17.77 0.54 -14.31
N GLN A 542 -18.32 0.41 -15.52
CA GLN A 542 -18.69 -0.89 -16.09
C GLN A 542 -17.47 -1.78 -16.30
N LEU A 543 -16.41 -1.24 -16.89
CA LEU A 543 -15.14 -1.94 -17.11
C LEU A 543 -14.61 -2.54 -15.82
N ARG A 544 -14.53 -1.76 -14.73
CA ARG A 544 -14.02 -2.21 -13.43
C ARG A 544 -14.80 -3.40 -12.87
N ARG A 545 -16.12 -3.43 -13.07
CA ARG A 545 -16.96 -4.59 -12.69
C ARG A 545 -16.66 -5.79 -13.59
N THR A 546 -16.48 -5.55 -14.88
CA THR A 546 -16.22 -6.60 -15.88
C THR A 546 -14.86 -7.27 -15.69
N ILE A 547 -13.81 -6.52 -15.34
CA ILE A 547 -12.45 -7.04 -15.17
C ILE A 547 -12.15 -7.58 -13.76
N ALA A 548 -13.04 -7.35 -12.78
CA ALA A 548 -12.81 -7.77 -11.40
C ALA A 548 -12.49 -9.27 -11.26
N PRO A 549 -13.23 -10.21 -11.89
CA PRO A 549 -12.91 -11.63 -11.81
C PRO A 549 -11.55 -11.99 -12.43
N GLN A 550 -11.12 -11.28 -13.47
CA GLN A 550 -9.82 -11.49 -14.12
C GLN A 550 -8.69 -10.98 -13.24
N LEU A 551 -8.90 -9.87 -12.52
CA LEU A 551 -7.95 -9.37 -11.53
C LEU A 551 -7.83 -10.31 -10.34
N ASP A 552 -8.94 -10.90 -9.88
CA ASP A 552 -8.91 -11.92 -8.83
C ASP A 552 -8.13 -13.16 -9.28
N ALA A 553 -8.41 -13.67 -10.49
CA ALA A 553 -7.63 -14.76 -11.07
C ALA A 553 -6.14 -14.41 -11.22
N ALA A 554 -5.82 -13.16 -11.55
CA ALA A 554 -4.44 -12.68 -11.65
C ALA A 554 -3.71 -12.66 -10.30
N ARG A 555 -4.42 -12.31 -9.21
CA ARG A 555 -3.89 -12.36 -7.83
C ARG A 555 -3.61 -13.79 -7.37
N ASP A 556 -4.29 -14.76 -7.98
CA ASP A 556 -4.13 -16.19 -7.69
C ASP A 556 -3.00 -16.88 -8.46
N VAL A 557 -2.37 -16.18 -9.42
CA VAL A 557 -1.20 -16.71 -10.11
C VAL A 557 -0.06 -16.92 -9.11
N ARG A 558 0.45 -18.15 -9.07
CA ARG A 558 1.57 -18.56 -8.20
C ARG A 558 2.85 -18.67 -9.03
N GLY A 559 3.95 -18.23 -8.42
CA GLY A 559 5.27 -18.26 -9.02
C GLY A 559 6.09 -19.48 -8.62
N GLY A 560 7.29 -19.59 -9.19
CA GLY A 560 8.29 -20.58 -8.77
C GLY A 560 8.89 -20.31 -7.38
N PRO A 561 9.73 -21.21 -6.86
CA PRO A 561 10.46 -20.98 -5.62
C PRO A 561 11.29 -19.69 -5.67
N GLY A 562 11.06 -18.77 -4.73
CA GLY A 562 11.72 -17.45 -4.70
C GLY A 562 11.04 -16.38 -5.56
N ALA A 563 9.84 -16.65 -6.09
CA ALA A 563 9.02 -15.65 -6.73
C ALA A 563 8.51 -14.58 -5.75
N ILE A 564 8.47 -13.34 -6.23
CA ILE A 564 7.87 -12.21 -5.52
C ILE A 564 6.42 -12.10 -5.98
N MET A 565 5.51 -12.71 -5.22
CA MET A 565 4.09 -12.74 -5.56
C MET A 565 3.30 -11.60 -4.91
N ARG A 566 3.79 -11.11 -3.76
CA ARG A 566 3.21 -10.04 -2.97
C ARG A 566 4.24 -8.95 -2.75
N ASN A 567 3.76 -7.73 -2.61
CA ASN A 567 4.54 -6.52 -2.44
C ASN A 567 3.90 -5.68 -1.32
N ALA A 568 4.70 -4.88 -0.63
CA ALA A 568 4.25 -3.93 0.38
C ALA A 568 4.67 -2.50 0.02
N PRO A 569 4.50 -2.04 -1.24
CA PRO A 569 5.23 -0.88 -1.74
C PRO A 569 5.06 0.33 -0.81
N PRO A 570 6.04 1.25 -0.74
CA PRO A 570 5.95 2.42 0.14
C PRO A 570 4.68 3.26 -0.07
N ALA A 571 4.02 3.15 -1.23
CA ALA A 571 2.75 3.80 -1.53
C ALA A 571 1.50 3.08 -1.01
N LEU A 572 1.58 1.90 -0.40
CA LEU A 572 0.41 1.07 -0.07
C LEU A 572 -0.62 1.82 0.80
N ALA A 573 -0.18 2.38 1.92
CA ALA A 573 -1.07 3.16 2.79
C ALA A 573 -1.55 4.47 2.11
N LEU A 574 -0.71 5.09 1.30
CA LEU A 574 -1.05 6.30 0.54
C LEU A 574 -2.14 6.02 -0.50
N ARG A 575 -2.05 4.88 -1.19
CA ARG A 575 -3.04 4.38 -2.16
C ARG A 575 -4.38 4.14 -1.50
N ALA A 576 -4.38 3.56 -0.30
CA ALA A 576 -5.59 3.39 0.51
C ALA A 576 -6.27 4.73 0.84
N VAL A 577 -5.50 5.80 1.09
CA VAL A 577 -6.06 7.14 1.33
C VAL A 577 -6.57 7.79 0.03
N GLN A 578 -5.83 7.66 -1.08
CA GLN A 578 -6.18 8.31 -2.35
C GLN A 578 -7.31 7.63 -3.11
N ASN A 579 -7.36 6.30 -3.04
CA ASN A 579 -8.29 5.45 -3.80
C ASN A 579 -8.74 4.25 -2.95
N PRO A 580 -9.48 4.48 -1.85
CA PRO A 580 -9.96 3.42 -0.96
C PRO A 580 -10.84 2.39 -1.66
N ALA A 581 -11.45 2.77 -2.79
CA ALA A 581 -12.22 1.89 -3.66
C ALA A 581 -11.39 0.76 -4.30
N SER A 582 -10.13 1.05 -4.62
CA SER A 582 -9.22 0.09 -5.27
C SER A 582 -8.27 -0.58 -4.29
N HIS A 583 -7.96 0.12 -3.19
CA HIS A 583 -7.11 -0.33 -2.09
C HIS A 583 -7.89 -0.33 -0.78
N PRO A 584 -8.85 -1.26 -0.60
CA PRO A 584 -9.63 -1.29 0.60
C PRO A 584 -8.73 -1.63 1.79
N THR A 585 -8.86 -0.82 2.84
CA THR A 585 -8.39 -1.17 4.19
C THR A 585 -9.36 -2.14 4.83
N SER A 586 -8.98 -2.71 5.97
CA SER A 586 -9.98 -3.31 6.86
C SER A 586 -11.06 -2.26 7.19
N PRO A 587 -12.36 -2.63 7.25
CA PRO A 587 -13.43 -1.70 7.59
C PRO A 587 -13.30 -1.11 9.00
N PHE A 588 -12.45 -1.71 9.85
CA PHE A 588 -12.17 -1.24 11.20
C PHE A 588 -10.95 -0.33 11.28
N VAL A 589 -10.17 -0.19 10.20
CA VAL A 589 -9.00 0.68 10.17
C VAL A 589 -9.28 1.90 9.29
N SER A 590 -9.04 3.08 9.86
CA SER A 590 -9.07 4.34 9.10
C SER A 590 -7.65 4.89 8.96
N ILE A 591 -7.28 5.26 7.73
CA ILE A 591 -6.03 5.97 7.42
C ILE A 591 -6.41 7.35 6.90
N GLN A 592 -5.71 8.38 7.35
CA GLN A 592 -6.03 9.76 7.00
C GLN A 592 -4.76 10.56 6.76
N TYR A 593 -4.74 11.33 5.67
CA TYR A 593 -3.71 12.33 5.44
C TYR A 593 -3.75 13.42 6.50
N ALA A 594 -2.61 13.72 7.14
CA ALA A 594 -2.52 14.80 8.13
C ALA A 594 -1.86 16.06 7.56
N CYS A 595 -0.70 15.89 6.91
CA CYS A 595 0.09 16.98 6.35
C CYS A 595 1.15 16.44 5.39
N THR A 596 1.83 17.36 4.72
CA THR A 596 3.05 17.16 3.96
C THR A 596 4.15 17.99 4.61
N VAL A 597 5.26 17.35 4.95
CA VAL A 597 6.43 17.99 5.55
C VAL A 597 7.52 18.17 4.49
N ILE A 598 8.09 19.38 4.45
CA ILE A 598 9.11 19.81 3.47
C ILE A 598 10.25 20.50 4.23
N GLY A 599 11.47 20.46 3.71
CA GLY A 599 12.59 21.24 4.24
C GLY A 599 12.29 22.75 4.30
N ASP A 600 12.53 23.38 5.44
CA ASP A 600 12.25 24.81 5.68
C ASP A 600 12.97 25.74 4.70
N ASP A 601 14.15 25.36 4.22
CA ASP A 601 14.92 26.12 3.24
C ASP A 601 14.28 26.14 1.85
N GLU A 602 13.31 25.24 1.61
CA GLU A 602 12.51 25.14 0.39
C GLU A 602 11.19 25.90 0.48
N LEU A 603 10.87 26.46 1.65
CA LEU A 603 9.59 27.09 1.96
C LEU A 603 9.69 28.61 2.13
N VAL A 604 8.60 29.29 1.79
CA VAL A 604 8.36 30.72 2.09
C VAL A 604 7.00 30.86 2.76
N ALA A 605 6.84 31.87 3.63
CA ALA A 605 5.56 32.12 4.31
C ALA A 605 4.43 32.37 3.29
N ALA A 606 3.28 31.75 3.51
CA ALA A 606 2.06 32.02 2.75
C ALA A 606 1.53 33.41 3.15
N SER A 607 1.58 34.35 2.21
CA SER A 607 1.08 35.73 2.37
C SER A 607 -0.44 35.82 2.44
#